data_AF-A0A8J3MRB7-F1
#
_entry.id   AF-A0A8J3MRB7-F1
#
_cell.length_a   1.000
_cell.length_b   1.000
_cell.length_c   1.000
_cell.angle_alpha   90.00
_cell.angle_beta   90.00
_cell.angle_gamma   90.00
#
_symmetry.space_group_name_H-M   'P 1'
#
loop_
_entity.id
_entity.type
_entity.pdbx_description
1 polymer ?
#
loop_
_entity_poly.entity_id
_entity_poly.type
_entity_poly.pdbx_seq_one_letter_code
_entity_poly.pdbx_strand_id
1 'polypeptide(L)'
;MIPVQQILTALCWLAILLAISPMIWLIVQPYVKGWSRAERRATNLLRDTLTPEQFHQLFWHGYLEVPSPTAPHRVYRVPRHNGYVQVFENGHATMRLCLQPVETLPDGDVVVLHKLMIEANEETYLQKANKYLCVE
;
A
#
# COMPACT_ATOMS: atom_id res chain seq x y z
N MET A 1 -9.12 -55.97 0.54
CA MET A 1 -10.27 -55.04 0.55
C MET A 1 -9.96 -53.95 1.56
N ILE A 2 -9.83 -52.69 1.13
CA ILE A 2 -9.66 -51.57 2.07
C ILE A 2 -11.00 -51.40 2.80
N PRO A 3 -11.02 -51.37 4.15
CA PRO A 3 -12.25 -51.22 4.91
C PRO A 3 -12.91 -49.86 4.60
N VAL A 4 -14.22 -49.86 4.37
CA VAL A 4 -15.02 -48.67 4.02
C VAL A 4 -14.79 -47.52 5.01
N GLN A 5 -14.57 -47.84 6.29
CA GLN A 5 -14.20 -46.91 7.34
C GLN A 5 -12.95 -46.06 6.99
N GLN A 6 -11.91 -46.67 6.42
CA GLN A 6 -10.67 -45.98 6.05
C GLN A 6 -10.86 -45.04 4.85
N ILE A 7 -11.77 -45.38 3.93
CA ILE A 7 -12.09 -44.54 2.78
C ILE A 7 -12.85 -43.29 3.26
N LEU A 8 -13.81 -43.46 4.16
CA LEU A 8 -14.60 -42.35 4.71
C LEU A 8 -13.74 -41.37 5.51
N THR A 9 -12.81 -41.87 6.34
CA THR A 9 -11.91 -40.99 7.09
C THR A 9 -10.96 -40.25 6.16
N ALA A 10 -10.41 -40.92 5.14
CA ALA A 10 -9.53 -40.29 4.15
C ALA A 10 -10.25 -39.17 3.37
N LEU A 11 -11.49 -39.41 2.92
CA LEU A 11 -12.30 -38.41 2.23
C LEU A 11 -12.64 -37.21 3.14
N CYS A 12 -12.91 -37.45 4.42
CA CYS A 12 -13.17 -36.39 5.40
C CYS A 12 -11.95 -35.49 5.61
N TRP A 13 -10.76 -36.09 5.79
CA TRP A 13 -9.51 -35.32 5.88
C TRP A 13 -9.20 -34.53 4.61
N LEU A 14 -9.47 -35.10 3.44
CA LEU A 14 -9.24 -34.43 2.17
C LEU A 14 -10.16 -33.21 1.98
N ALA A 15 -11.42 -33.33 2.36
CA ALA A 15 -12.38 -32.21 2.35
C ALA A 15 -11.96 -31.09 3.31
N ILE A 16 -11.49 -31.45 4.52
CA ILE A 16 -10.98 -30.50 5.51
C ILE A 16 -9.75 -29.76 4.98
N LEU A 17 -8.77 -30.46 4.41
CA LEU A 17 -7.57 -29.85 3.84
C LEU A 17 -7.90 -28.89 2.68
N LEU A 18 -8.84 -29.26 1.80
CA LEU A 18 -9.29 -28.41 0.70
C LEU A 18 -10.00 -27.15 1.20
N ALA A 19 -10.78 -27.23 2.28
CA ALA A 19 -11.48 -26.09 2.85
C ALA A 19 -10.53 -25.13 3.59
N ILE A 20 -9.51 -25.65 4.28
CA ILE A 20 -8.59 -24.85 5.10
C ILE A 20 -7.44 -24.25 4.26
N SER A 21 -7.05 -24.91 3.16
CA SER A 21 -5.99 -24.44 2.25
C SER A 21 -6.14 -22.98 1.78
N PRO A 22 -7.30 -22.51 1.26
CA PRO A 22 -7.46 -21.13 0.83
C PRO A 22 -7.41 -20.14 2.01
N MET A 23 -7.89 -20.54 3.18
CA MET A 23 -7.82 -19.75 4.42
C MET A 23 -6.36 -19.56 4.86
N ILE A 24 -5.56 -20.62 4.86
CA ILE A 24 -4.12 -20.55 5.15
C ILE A 24 -3.41 -19.68 4.11
N TRP A 25 -3.73 -19.83 2.82
CA TRP A 25 -3.12 -19.04 1.76
C TRP A 25 -3.35 -17.53 1.94
N LEU A 26 -4.58 -17.11 2.28
CA LEU A 26 -4.89 -15.71 2.57
C LEU A 26 -4.09 -15.14 3.74
N ILE A 27 -3.82 -15.95 4.77
CA ILE A 27 -3.04 -15.56 5.94
C ILE A 27 -1.54 -15.48 5.61
N VAL A 28 -1.02 -16.40 4.79
CA VAL A 28 0.42 -16.48 4.45
C VAL A 28 0.81 -15.47 3.36
N GLN A 29 -0.09 -15.16 2.43
CA GLN A 29 0.13 -14.24 1.31
C GLN A 29 0.80 -12.90 1.69
N PRO A 30 0.41 -12.18 2.75
CA PRO A 30 1.10 -10.95 3.17
C PRO A 30 2.54 -11.19 3.65
N TYR A 31 2.80 -12.31 4.33
CA TYR A 31 4.14 -12.64 4.85
C TYR A 31 5.12 -13.01 3.74
N VAL A 32 4.68 -13.72 2.70
CA VAL A 32 5.55 -14.06 1.54
C VAL A 32 5.88 -12.84 0.69
N LYS A 33 4.94 -11.88 0.53
CA LYS A 33 5.22 -10.60 -0.15
C LYS A 33 6.30 -9.80 0.59
N GLY A 34 6.23 -9.73 1.92
CA GLY A 34 7.20 -9.06 2.78
C GLY A 34 8.62 -9.66 2.80
N TRP A 35 8.80 -10.89 2.30
CA TRP A 35 10.11 -11.56 2.32
C TRP A 35 10.98 -11.22 1.10
N SER A 36 10.42 -10.65 0.04
CA SER A 36 11.20 -10.41 -1.19
C SER A 36 12.38 -9.45 -0.94
N ARG A 37 13.50 -9.68 -1.63
CA ARG A 37 14.68 -8.80 -1.56
C ARG A 37 14.33 -7.35 -1.95
N ALA A 38 13.40 -7.19 -2.89
CA ALA A 38 12.92 -5.88 -3.34
C ALA A 38 12.18 -5.15 -2.22
N GLU A 39 11.26 -5.83 -1.52
CA GLU A 39 10.48 -5.23 -0.42
C GLU A 39 11.39 -4.77 0.74
N ARG A 40 12.40 -5.58 1.08
CA ARG A 40 13.39 -5.20 2.10
C ARG A 40 14.19 -3.97 1.69
N ARG A 41 14.61 -3.89 0.43
CA ARG A 41 15.34 -2.74 -0.10
C ARG A 41 14.46 -1.49 -0.08
N ALA A 42 13.21 -1.60 -0.52
CA ALA A 42 12.25 -0.51 -0.50
C ALA A 42 11.97 -0.02 0.93
N THR A 43 11.83 -0.95 1.88
CA THR A 43 11.67 -0.61 3.31
C THR A 43 12.88 0.17 3.85
N ASN A 44 14.09 -0.20 3.45
CA ASN A 44 15.29 0.54 3.85
C ASN A 44 15.32 1.93 3.22
N LEU A 45 15.04 2.05 1.92
CA LEU A 45 14.97 3.35 1.25
C LEU A 45 13.92 4.26 1.91
N LEU A 46 12.77 3.70 2.27
CA LEU A 46 11.71 4.41 2.98
C LEU A 46 12.21 4.95 4.34
N ARG A 47 12.97 4.14 5.10
CA ARG A 47 13.58 4.58 6.37
C ARG A 47 14.65 5.66 6.18
N ASP A 48 15.42 5.59 5.11
CA ASP A 48 16.46 6.57 4.80
C ASP A 48 15.87 7.90 4.30
N THR A 49 14.67 7.86 3.70
CA THR A 49 14.01 9.03 3.10
C THR A 49 13.06 9.76 4.08
N LEU A 50 12.46 9.04 5.02
CA LEU A 50 11.49 9.60 5.97
C LEU A 50 12.15 9.97 7.29
N THR A 51 11.66 11.03 7.93
CA THR A 51 11.99 11.28 9.35
C THR A 51 11.40 10.17 10.22
N PRO A 52 11.93 9.94 11.43
CA PRO A 52 11.35 8.96 12.36
C PRO A 52 9.85 9.19 12.61
N GLU A 53 9.43 10.45 12.73
CA GLU A 53 8.04 10.83 12.96
C GLU A 53 7.16 10.50 11.75
N GLN A 54 7.64 10.78 10.54
CA GLN A 54 6.95 10.43 9.29
C GLN A 54 6.83 8.91 9.12
N PHE A 55 7.89 8.17 9.45
CA PHE A 55 7.87 6.71 9.42
C PHE A 55 6.86 6.14 10.41
N HIS A 56 6.82 6.68 11.64
CA HIS A 56 5.82 6.34 12.65
C HIS A 56 4.39 6.70 12.19
N GLN A 57 4.20 7.88 11.60
CA GLN A 57 2.90 8.31 11.08
C GLN A 57 2.39 7.32 10.02
N LEU A 58 3.24 6.98 9.05
CA LEU A 58 2.91 6.03 7.99
C LEU A 58 2.59 4.64 8.53
N PHE A 59 3.33 4.18 9.53
CA PHE A 59 3.12 2.87 10.13
C PHE A 59 1.80 2.79 10.91
N TRP A 60 1.49 3.82 11.71
CA TRP A 60 0.33 3.82 12.60
C TRP A 60 -0.97 4.26 11.92
N HIS A 61 -0.93 5.31 11.09
CA HIS A 61 -2.11 5.84 10.42
C HIS A 61 -2.37 5.18 9.05
N GLY A 62 -1.38 4.48 8.50
CA GLY A 62 -1.47 3.87 7.17
C GLY A 62 -1.33 4.87 6.02
N TYR A 63 -0.96 6.12 6.31
CA TYR A 63 -0.67 7.15 5.33
C TYR A 63 0.41 8.11 5.81
N LEU A 64 1.10 8.74 4.87
CA LEU A 64 2.08 9.80 5.08
C LEU A 64 1.49 11.14 4.69
N GLU A 65 1.62 12.15 5.54
CA GLU A 65 1.30 13.52 5.20
C GLU A 65 2.52 14.22 4.59
N VAL A 66 2.34 14.75 3.37
CA VAL A 66 3.36 15.48 2.63
C VAL A 66 2.84 16.90 2.38
N PRO A 67 3.45 17.94 2.97
CA PRO A 67 3.03 19.31 2.73
C PRO A 67 3.34 19.72 1.29
N SER A 68 2.47 20.54 0.70
CA SER A 68 2.72 21.15 -0.61
C SER A 68 3.84 22.19 -0.51
N PRO A 69 4.87 22.15 -1.38
CA PRO A 69 5.86 23.23 -1.45
C PRO A 69 5.31 24.52 -2.08
N THR A 70 4.25 24.46 -2.89
CA THR A 70 3.71 25.64 -3.59
C THR A 70 2.48 26.26 -2.92
N ALA A 71 1.73 25.50 -2.12
CA ALA A 71 0.48 25.92 -1.49
C ALA A 71 0.49 25.63 0.02
N PRO A 72 0.67 26.63 0.90
CA PRO A 72 0.90 26.40 2.34
C PRO A 72 -0.28 25.76 3.08
N HIS A 73 -1.49 25.82 2.52
CA HIS A 73 -2.70 25.22 3.11
C HIS A 73 -3.05 23.86 2.50
N ARG A 74 -2.20 23.31 1.64
CA ARG A 74 -2.41 22.03 0.97
C ARG A 74 -1.51 20.94 1.57
N VAL A 75 -2.11 19.80 1.90
CA VAL A 75 -1.42 18.60 2.38
C VAL A 75 -1.88 17.40 1.57
N TYR A 76 -0.92 16.57 1.15
CA TYR A 76 -1.18 15.31 0.48
C TYR A 76 -1.12 14.17 1.49
N ARG A 77 -2.13 13.29 1.49
CA ARG A 77 -2.10 12.01 2.21
C ARG A 77 -1.77 10.90 1.24
N VAL A 78 -0.54 10.41 1.32
CA VAL A 78 -0.03 9.30 0.51
C VAL A 78 -0.30 7.99 1.25
N PRO A 79 -1.11 7.06 0.70
CA PRO A 79 -1.39 5.80 1.36
C PRO A 79 -0.14 4.91 1.40
N ARG A 80 -0.02 4.07 2.44
CA ARG A 80 1.08 3.09 2.59
C ARG A 80 1.13 2.05 1.48
N HIS A 81 -0.03 1.69 0.95
CA HIS A 81 -0.20 0.72 -0.13
C HIS A 81 -0.77 1.42 -1.36
N ASN A 82 -0.79 0.73 -2.50
CA ASN A 82 -1.41 1.23 -3.73
C ASN A 82 -2.81 1.80 -3.48
N GLY A 83 -3.02 3.04 -3.93
CA GLY A 83 -4.28 3.74 -3.74
C GLY A 83 -4.23 5.19 -4.24
N TYR A 84 -5.31 5.91 -4.01
CA TYR A 84 -5.38 7.33 -4.33
C TYR A 84 -4.66 8.17 -3.28
N VAL A 85 -3.86 9.13 -3.75
CA VAL A 85 -3.35 10.20 -2.88
C VAL A 85 -4.46 11.20 -2.67
N GLN A 86 -4.81 11.47 -1.42
CA GLN A 86 -5.85 12.45 -1.09
C GLN A 86 -5.23 13.83 -0.93
N VAL A 87 -5.87 14.85 -1.47
CA VAL A 87 -5.47 16.24 -1.30
C VAL A 87 -6.41 16.88 -0.30
N PHE A 88 -5.82 17.45 0.74
CA PHE A 88 -6.50 18.24 1.74
C PHE A 88 -6.13 19.70 1.55
N GLU A 89 -7.12 20.59 1.46
CA GLU A 89 -6.92 22.03 1.50
C GLU A 89 -7.70 22.60 2.67
N ASN A 90 -7.05 23.40 3.51
CA ASN A 90 -7.65 23.94 4.73
C ASN A 90 -8.28 22.88 5.65
N GLY A 91 -7.74 21.66 5.65
CA GLY A 91 -8.26 20.53 6.43
C GLY A 91 -9.42 19.76 5.80
N HIS A 92 -9.89 20.15 4.60
CA HIS A 92 -10.97 19.47 3.88
C HIS A 92 -10.43 18.67 2.70
N ALA A 93 -10.92 17.45 2.50
CA ALA A 93 -10.55 16.64 1.34
C ALA A 93 -11.18 17.22 0.08
N THR A 94 -10.38 17.77 -0.83
CA THR A 94 -10.88 18.44 -2.04
C THR A 94 -10.84 17.53 -3.27
N MET A 95 -9.82 16.68 -3.37
CA MET A 95 -9.65 15.79 -4.51
C MET A 95 -8.82 14.55 -4.16
N ARG A 96 -8.90 13.56 -5.04
CA ARG A 96 -8.09 12.35 -5.07
C ARG A 96 -7.24 12.35 -6.35
N LEU A 97 -5.98 12.00 -6.20
CA LEU A 97 -5.00 11.93 -7.27
C LEU A 97 -4.62 10.46 -7.50
N CYS A 98 -4.67 10.04 -8.75
CA CYS A 98 -4.15 8.75 -9.18
C CYS A 98 -2.93 8.98 -10.07
N LEU A 99 -1.78 8.54 -9.57
CA LEU A 99 -0.53 8.49 -10.30
C LEU A 99 0.09 7.13 -9.99
N GLN A 100 0.38 6.35 -11.04
CA GLN A 100 0.94 5.01 -10.89
C GLN A 100 2.26 4.91 -11.65
N PRO A 101 3.24 4.15 -11.12
CA PRO A 101 4.42 3.79 -11.88
C PRO A 101 4.02 2.89 -13.05
N VAL A 102 4.82 2.93 -14.12
CA VAL A 102 4.62 2.07 -15.31
C VAL A 102 4.87 0.61 -14.96
N GLU A 103 5.87 0.36 -14.11
CA GLU A 103 6.20 -0.97 -13.60
C GLU A 103 5.71 -1.13 -12.17
N THR A 104 5.42 -2.38 -11.78
CA THR A 104 5.04 -2.69 -10.40
C THR A 104 6.21 -2.41 -9.46
N LEU A 105 6.01 -1.50 -8.51
CA LEU A 105 6.97 -1.20 -7.45
C LEU A 105 6.56 -1.84 -6.12
N PRO A 106 7.53 -2.15 -5.24
CA PRO A 106 7.29 -2.39 -3.82
C PRO A 106 6.52 -1.24 -3.15
N ASP A 107 5.74 -1.54 -2.11
CA ASP A 107 4.88 -0.54 -1.46
C ASP A 107 5.69 0.66 -0.93
N GLY A 108 6.85 0.38 -0.31
CA GLY A 108 7.74 1.44 0.19
C GLY A 108 8.26 2.37 -0.91
N ASP A 109 8.57 1.84 -2.09
CA ASP A 109 9.05 2.63 -3.23
C ASP A 109 7.93 3.50 -3.81
N VAL A 110 6.67 3.02 -3.79
CA VAL A 110 5.50 3.82 -4.20
C VAL A 110 5.35 5.04 -3.29
N VAL A 111 5.45 4.87 -1.97
CA VAL A 111 5.37 5.99 -1.02
C VAL A 111 6.47 7.01 -1.26
N VAL A 112 7.72 6.54 -1.42
CA VAL A 112 8.88 7.41 -1.68
C VAL A 112 8.70 8.15 -3.01
N LEU A 113 8.23 7.47 -4.06
CA LEU A 113 7.94 8.09 -5.36
C LEU A 113 6.98 9.26 -5.22
N HIS A 114 5.85 9.09 -4.53
CA HIS A 114 4.88 10.16 -4.33
C HIS A 114 5.48 11.32 -3.54
N LYS A 115 6.15 11.04 -2.42
CA LYS A 115 6.79 12.07 -1.57
C LYS A 115 7.79 12.90 -2.38
N LEU A 116 8.74 12.24 -3.06
CA LEU A 116 9.79 12.92 -3.81
C LEU A 116 9.22 13.74 -4.96
N MET A 117 8.22 13.22 -5.68
CA MET A 117 7.60 13.99 -6.76
C MET A 117 6.87 15.22 -6.23
N ILE A 118 6.13 15.11 -5.14
CA ILE A 118 5.44 16.24 -4.52
C ILE A 118 6.45 17.29 -4.02
N GLU A 119 7.48 16.88 -3.28
CA GLU A 119 8.44 17.80 -2.66
C GLU A 119 9.38 18.44 -3.67
N ALA A 120 9.85 17.70 -4.68
CA ALA A 120 10.82 18.20 -5.65
C ALA A 120 10.18 18.88 -6.87
N ASN A 121 9.02 18.44 -7.32
CA ASN A 121 8.35 18.98 -8.51
C ASN A 121 6.83 18.74 -8.49
N GLU A 122 6.16 19.44 -7.59
CA GLU A 122 4.71 19.34 -7.39
C GLU A 122 3.92 19.60 -8.70
N GLU A 123 4.39 20.55 -9.52
CA GLU A 123 3.73 20.88 -10.79
C GLU A 123 3.66 19.65 -11.70
N THR A 124 4.80 18.97 -11.90
CA THR A 124 4.85 17.76 -12.72
C THR A 124 3.99 16.64 -12.12
N TYR A 125 3.98 16.51 -10.80
CA TYR A 125 3.13 15.55 -10.11
C TYR A 125 1.65 15.78 -10.41
N LEU A 126 1.19 17.03 -10.28
CA LEU A 126 -0.19 17.42 -10.56
C LEU A 126 -0.53 17.31 -12.06
N GLN A 127 0.40 17.61 -12.96
CA GLN A 127 0.19 17.46 -14.40
C GLN A 127 -0.01 15.99 -14.80
N LYS A 128 0.78 15.07 -14.24
CA LYS A 128 0.71 13.64 -14.56
C LYS A 128 -0.44 12.91 -13.87
N ALA A 129 -0.86 13.37 -12.70
CA ALA A 129 -1.90 12.70 -11.93
C ALA A 129 -3.29 12.90 -12.55
N ASN A 130 -4.04 11.80 -12.63
CA ASN A 130 -5.48 11.85 -12.87
C ASN A 130 -6.18 12.41 -11.63
N LYS A 131 -7.11 13.36 -11.82
CA LYS A 131 -7.76 14.10 -10.73
C LYS A 131 -9.23 13.71 -10.63
N TYR A 132 -9.66 13.37 -9.43
CA TYR A 132 -11.05 13.05 -9.10
C TYR A 132 -11.50 13.96 -7.97
N LEU A 133 -12.53 14.77 -8.18
CA LEU A 133 -13.05 15.66 -7.14
C LEU A 133 -13.73 14.83 -6.04
N CYS A 134 -13.50 15.22 -4.79
CA CYS A 134 -14.32 14.73 -3.69
C CYS A 134 -15.63 15.53 -3.73
N VAL A 135 -16.71 14.87 -4.15
CA VAL A 135 -18.05 15.45 -4.06
C VAL A 135 -18.62 15.09 -2.69
N GLU A 136 -19.18 16.09 -1.99
CA GLU A 136 -19.91 15.89 -0.73
C GLU A 136 -21.15 15.01 -0.92
#